data_AF-S2JWV7-F1
#
_entry.id   AF-S2JWV7-F1
#
_cell.length_a   1.000
_cell.length_b   1.000
_cell.length_c   1.000
_cell.angle_alpha   90.00
_cell.angle_beta   90.00
_cell.angle_gamma   90.00
#
_symmetry.space_group_name_H-M   'P 1'
#
loop_
_entity.id
_entity.type
_entity.pdbx_description
1 polymer ?
#
loop_
_entity_poly.entity_id
_entity_poly.type
_entity_poly.pdbx_seq_one_letter_code
_entity_poly.pdbx_strand_id
1 'polypeptide(L)'
;MKIQLIAVSLMALSWLELAQSQAVNPNQNISNTQCLDADGATTDFYKFMNHFTGIFYGDFITIDYYGIYGPLAVGGVATIPQYSIDVRRLADCSSSDPTSRLGLYANTLSSPASIRIYGDLDTLNNPLFTSLISENFKCKQLNQFDNSNFGFDYIWPRAIQMSSFLATQVPTHVLKTDGSVDEVYHTEDQRFYVFQFGPCDASGCQNAGSFVSDASNILLGSGDWQGATNGYPWGRMIVFNVAIATGQEMAITTARPSAGLSGCRVIYNFYPVNTDTSKIDTTGEIAIHRLTSDKMEGLVMNLYGPIYDGPEGNFAGQLVGKSYQWEYPNQGVNIIDYEEDCYGKFGCWIPTNYTDPYSDLFTTVATETDTTTSVTRTTINEVVTDFSATTTSTRTIYAIIDAIDVREEYSKLTITELDTVTVRETLLNVLTLVSTSTASTDETTSTTSYVTVTDQIIETERLITSTDTDIVQETSYLDQGTTTTTTTTESRYSVEQETTTTTTTIIQLVD
;
A
#
# COMPACT_ATOMS: atom_id res chain seq x y z
N MET A 1 41.92 -51.24 50.18
CA MET A 1 40.65 -50.51 49.98
C MET A 1 40.96 -49.03 49.88
N LYS A 2 40.93 -48.48 48.66
CA LYS A 2 41.13 -47.05 48.39
C LYS A 2 40.01 -46.59 47.47
N ILE A 3 39.35 -45.52 47.89
CA ILE A 3 38.18 -44.88 47.31
C ILE A 3 38.58 -44.23 45.97
N GLN A 4 37.85 -44.53 44.89
CA GLN A 4 37.94 -43.82 43.62
C GLN A 4 37.17 -42.50 43.74
N LEU A 5 37.88 -41.38 43.57
CA LEU A 5 37.28 -40.07 43.36
C LEU A 5 37.05 -39.87 41.86
N ILE A 6 35.80 -39.54 41.52
CA ILE A 6 35.33 -39.20 40.18
C ILE A 6 35.87 -37.82 39.80
N ALA A 7 36.51 -37.74 38.64
CA ALA A 7 36.84 -36.49 37.97
C ALA A 7 35.56 -35.94 37.31
N VAL A 8 35.07 -34.80 37.80
CA VAL A 8 34.08 -33.97 37.11
C VAL A 8 34.85 -32.93 36.31
N SER A 9 34.89 -33.11 34.98
CA SER A 9 35.43 -32.12 34.07
C SER A 9 34.54 -30.89 34.05
N LEU A 10 35.14 -29.77 34.45
CA LEU A 10 34.74 -28.40 34.12
C LEU A 10 34.54 -28.31 32.59
N MET A 11 33.30 -28.25 32.13
CA MET A 11 32.98 -27.55 30.87
C MET A 11 32.53 -26.16 31.24
N ALA A 12 33.29 -25.19 30.72
CA ALA A 12 33.04 -23.78 30.83
C ALA A 12 31.62 -23.46 30.34
N LEU A 13 30.77 -22.95 31.25
CA LEU A 13 29.67 -22.09 30.87
C LEU A 13 30.28 -20.81 30.29
N SER A 14 30.40 -20.74 28.96
CA SER A 14 30.39 -19.45 28.28
C SER A 14 28.99 -18.90 28.42
N TRP A 15 28.83 -18.01 29.40
CA TRP A 15 27.70 -17.11 29.52
C TRP A 15 27.55 -16.35 28.21
N LEU A 16 26.54 -16.70 27.40
CA LEU A 16 25.92 -15.73 26.51
C LEU A 16 25.15 -14.77 27.42
N GLU A 17 25.69 -13.58 27.63
CA GLU A 17 24.86 -12.41 27.89
C GLU A 17 23.99 -12.21 26.64
N LEU A 18 22.85 -12.90 26.60
CA LEU A 18 21.73 -12.45 25.78
C LEU A 18 21.46 -11.03 26.23
N ALA A 19 21.81 -10.07 25.37
CA ALA A 19 21.44 -8.68 25.54
C ALA A 19 19.96 -8.65 25.91
N GLN A 20 19.68 -8.27 27.16
CA GLN A 20 18.34 -7.95 27.58
C GLN A 20 17.94 -6.75 26.73
N SER A 21 17.28 -7.00 25.61
CA SER A 21 16.30 -6.07 25.06
C SER A 21 15.41 -5.72 26.25
N GLN A 22 15.69 -4.58 26.90
CA GLN A 22 14.97 -4.19 28.10
C GLN A 22 13.52 -4.13 27.70
N ALA A 23 12.68 -4.97 28.32
CA ALA A 23 11.24 -4.86 28.19
C ALA A 23 10.91 -3.39 28.51
N VAL A 24 10.46 -2.66 27.50
CA VAL A 24 10.18 -1.24 27.65
C VAL A 24 9.03 -1.14 28.65
N ASN A 25 9.18 -0.25 29.62
CA ASN A 25 8.11 0.00 30.57
C ASN A 25 6.88 0.48 29.77
N PRO A 26 5.75 -0.24 29.79
CA PRO A 26 4.58 0.14 28.99
C PRO A 26 3.97 1.49 29.40
N ASN A 27 4.34 2.01 30.57
CA ASN A 27 3.95 3.34 31.04
C ASN A 27 4.98 4.42 30.68
N GLN A 28 5.92 4.15 29.77
CA GLN A 28 6.83 5.14 29.26
C GLN A 28 6.29 5.71 27.96
N ASN A 29 5.99 7.00 27.94
CA ASN A 29 5.67 7.72 26.72
C ASN A 29 6.85 7.69 25.74
N ILE A 30 6.68 6.94 24.65
CA ILE A 30 7.63 6.86 23.54
C ILE A 30 6.94 7.35 22.28
N SER A 31 7.58 8.31 21.61
CA SER A 31 7.07 8.88 20.36
C SER A 31 7.01 7.82 19.26
N ASN A 32 5.96 7.86 18.44
CA ASN A 32 5.85 7.05 17.22
C ASN A 32 7.02 7.27 16.25
N THR A 33 7.70 8.42 16.29
CA THR A 33 8.89 8.71 15.47
C THR A 33 10.17 8.00 15.93
N GLN A 34 10.18 7.43 17.14
CA GLN A 34 11.36 6.78 17.69
C GLN A 34 11.50 5.34 17.18
N CYS A 35 12.64 5.04 16.56
CA CYS A 35 12.94 3.71 16.05
C CYS A 35 13.05 2.67 17.17
N LEU A 36 12.84 1.40 16.80
CA LEU A 36 13.35 0.28 17.58
C LEU A 36 14.86 0.21 17.37
N ASP A 37 15.63 0.51 18.41
CA ASP A 37 17.09 0.37 18.35
C ASP A 37 17.44 -1.03 18.85
N ALA A 38 17.65 -1.97 17.92
CA ALA A 38 18.46 -3.15 18.22
C ALA A 38 19.89 -2.71 18.55
N ASP A 39 20.63 -3.47 19.36
CA ASP A 39 21.96 -3.04 19.81
C ASP A 39 22.89 -2.78 18.62
N GLY A 40 23.30 -1.52 18.48
CA GLY A 40 24.13 -1.05 17.36
C GLY A 40 23.44 -1.10 15.99
N ALA A 41 22.11 -1.05 15.91
CA ALA A 41 21.42 -0.72 14.67
C ALA A 41 21.83 0.68 14.20
N THR A 42 22.15 0.82 12.92
CA THR A 42 22.58 2.07 12.30
C THR A 42 21.53 2.55 11.30
N THR A 43 21.61 3.81 10.89
CA THR A 43 20.79 4.32 9.78
C THR A 43 20.94 3.48 8.51
N ASP A 44 22.10 2.89 8.27
CA ASP A 44 22.35 2.03 7.11
C ASP A 44 21.61 0.69 7.21
N PHE A 45 21.49 0.12 8.41
CA PHE A 45 20.64 -1.05 8.63
C PHE A 45 19.18 -0.75 8.25
N TYR A 46 18.61 0.38 8.70
CA TYR A 46 17.24 0.75 8.33
C TYR A 46 17.07 1.01 6.84
N LYS A 47 18.03 1.68 6.21
CA LYS A 47 18.02 1.89 4.75
C LYS A 47 18.03 0.57 4.00
N PHE A 48 18.89 -0.36 4.38
CA PHE A 48 18.92 -1.68 3.77
C PHE A 48 17.58 -2.38 3.95
N MET A 49 17.10 -2.47 5.19
CA MET A 49 15.86 -3.19 5.46
C MET A 49 14.66 -2.55 4.76
N ASN A 50 14.57 -1.22 4.67
CA ASN A 50 13.45 -0.54 3.99
C ASN A 50 13.54 -0.53 2.46
N HIS A 51 14.70 -0.86 1.87
CA HIS A 51 14.89 -0.88 0.42
C HIS A 51 14.22 -2.08 -0.26
N PHE A 52 14.34 -3.26 0.37
CA PHE A 52 13.94 -4.53 -0.24
C PHE A 52 12.48 -4.90 0.06
N THR A 53 11.77 -5.38 -0.95
CA THR A 53 10.45 -6.00 -0.79
C THR A 53 10.56 -7.41 -0.20
N GLY A 54 11.59 -8.16 -0.58
CA GLY A 54 11.84 -9.52 -0.09
C GLY A 54 13.24 -9.64 0.50
N ILE A 55 13.36 -10.12 1.74
CA ILE A 55 14.64 -10.35 2.41
C ILE A 55 14.65 -11.76 3.01
N PHE A 56 15.51 -12.63 2.49
CA PHE A 56 15.59 -14.02 2.91
C PHE A 56 17.01 -14.37 3.32
N TYR A 57 17.20 -14.86 4.55
CA TYR A 57 18.55 -15.15 5.06
C TYR A 57 19.19 -16.39 4.43
N GLY A 58 18.37 -17.40 4.18
CA GLY A 58 18.71 -18.64 3.50
C GLY A 58 18.22 -18.59 2.06
N ASP A 59 17.64 -19.69 1.61
CA ASP A 59 17.33 -19.89 0.19
C ASP A 59 16.03 -19.20 -0.24
N PHE A 60 15.99 -18.81 -1.52
CA PHE A 60 14.80 -18.32 -2.21
C PHE A 60 14.57 -19.18 -3.46
N ILE A 61 13.49 -19.95 -3.50
CA ILE A 61 13.28 -20.98 -4.53
C ILE A 61 11.95 -20.74 -5.25
N THR A 62 12.02 -20.47 -6.55
CA THR A 62 10.88 -20.45 -7.48
C THR A 62 11.24 -21.23 -8.74
N ILE A 63 10.26 -21.55 -9.59
CA ILE A 63 10.48 -22.45 -10.74
C ILE A 63 9.97 -21.90 -12.07
N ASP A 64 9.04 -20.93 -12.06
CA ASP A 64 8.34 -20.49 -13.28
C ASP A 64 8.17 -18.96 -13.36
N TYR A 65 7.54 -18.47 -14.45
CA TYR A 65 7.32 -17.07 -14.83
C TYR A 65 6.45 -16.29 -13.85
N TYR A 66 7.07 -15.77 -12.79
CA TYR A 66 6.50 -14.83 -11.85
C TYR A 66 7.54 -13.75 -11.51
N GLY A 67 7.22 -12.89 -10.57
CA GLY A 67 8.14 -11.88 -10.12
C GLY A 67 7.89 -11.32 -8.75
N ILE A 68 8.87 -10.54 -8.31
CA ILE A 68 8.79 -9.66 -7.16
C ILE A 68 8.78 -8.22 -7.66
N TYR A 69 7.84 -7.42 -7.18
CA TYR A 69 7.61 -6.09 -7.72
C TYR A 69 8.68 -5.09 -7.29
N GLY A 70 9.29 -5.27 -6.13
CA GLY A 70 10.45 -4.50 -5.69
C GLY A 70 11.74 -5.32 -5.60
N PRO A 71 12.77 -4.77 -4.94
CA PRO A 71 14.08 -5.40 -4.84
C PRO A 71 14.05 -6.67 -3.97
N LEU A 72 14.98 -7.59 -4.25
CA LEU A 72 15.14 -8.87 -3.55
C LEU A 72 16.55 -9.02 -2.95
N ALA A 73 16.62 -9.45 -1.69
CA ALA A 73 17.85 -9.81 -0.98
C ALA A 73 17.82 -11.28 -0.53
N VAL A 74 18.86 -12.06 -0.85
CA VAL A 74 18.96 -13.51 -0.53
C VAL A 74 20.33 -13.87 0.04
N GLY A 75 20.40 -14.31 1.29
CA GLY A 75 21.64 -14.71 1.95
C GLY A 75 22.08 -16.15 1.67
N GLY A 76 21.18 -17.00 1.17
CA GLY A 76 21.50 -18.33 0.67
C GLY A 76 21.60 -18.38 -0.85
N VAL A 77 20.99 -19.41 -1.43
CA VAL A 77 20.90 -19.62 -2.87
C VAL A 77 19.57 -19.10 -3.39
N ALA A 78 19.62 -18.16 -4.33
CA ALA A 78 18.48 -17.78 -5.15
C ALA A 78 18.35 -18.75 -6.33
N THR A 79 17.30 -19.58 -6.35
CA THR A 79 16.93 -20.45 -7.47
C THR A 79 15.72 -19.86 -8.17
N ILE A 80 15.97 -19.12 -9.26
CA ILE A 80 14.97 -18.29 -9.96
C ILE A 80 15.13 -18.40 -11.49
N PRO A 81 14.80 -19.56 -12.08
CA PRO A 81 15.17 -19.87 -13.46
C PRO A 81 14.49 -18.97 -14.51
N GLN A 82 13.32 -18.40 -14.22
CA GLN A 82 12.53 -17.52 -15.10
C GLN A 82 11.76 -16.46 -14.27
N TYR A 83 12.46 -15.51 -13.66
CA TYR A 83 11.86 -14.61 -12.67
C TYR A 83 12.10 -13.13 -13.01
N SER A 84 11.09 -12.29 -12.72
CA SER A 84 11.19 -10.83 -12.86
C SER A 84 11.41 -10.18 -11.50
N ILE A 85 12.35 -9.26 -11.41
CA ILE A 85 12.74 -8.61 -10.15
C ILE A 85 12.65 -7.11 -10.31
N ASP A 86 12.14 -6.44 -9.28
CA ASP A 86 11.98 -5.00 -9.23
C ASP A 86 11.13 -4.45 -10.38
N VAL A 87 10.01 -5.12 -10.69
CA VAL A 87 9.14 -4.77 -11.83
C VAL A 87 8.60 -3.33 -11.74
N ARG A 88 8.44 -2.78 -10.53
CA ARG A 88 8.01 -1.40 -10.28
C ARG A 88 9.16 -0.38 -10.26
N ARG A 89 10.41 -0.80 -10.49
CA ARG A 89 11.58 0.09 -10.66
C ARG A 89 11.86 0.92 -9.41
N LEU A 90 11.76 0.29 -8.26
CA LEU A 90 12.09 0.93 -6.99
C LEU A 90 13.61 1.15 -6.85
N ALA A 91 14.43 0.36 -7.56
CA ALA A 91 15.85 0.62 -7.66
C ALA A 91 16.15 1.86 -8.52
N ASP A 92 16.86 2.83 -7.93
CA ASP A 92 17.37 4.00 -8.64
C ASP A 92 18.82 3.78 -9.07
N CYS A 93 19.02 3.23 -10.26
CA CYS A 93 20.35 3.03 -10.85
C CYS A 93 21.13 4.32 -11.16
N SER A 94 20.54 5.50 -10.94
CA SER A 94 21.24 6.79 -11.00
C SER A 94 21.69 7.32 -9.65
N SER A 95 21.26 6.69 -8.54
CA SER A 95 21.64 7.06 -7.19
C SER A 95 23.13 6.90 -6.95
N SER A 96 23.70 7.74 -6.09
CA SER A 96 25.04 7.53 -5.53
C SER A 96 25.03 6.58 -4.33
N ASP A 97 23.87 6.35 -3.71
CA ASP A 97 23.70 5.37 -2.65
C ASP A 97 23.69 3.97 -3.28
N PRO A 98 24.67 3.12 -2.97
CA PRO A 98 24.76 1.81 -3.60
C PRO A 98 23.56 0.92 -3.23
N THR A 99 22.99 1.05 -2.03
CA THR A 99 21.83 0.25 -1.59
C THR A 99 20.61 0.55 -2.45
N SER A 100 20.30 1.84 -2.67
CA SER A 100 19.15 2.27 -3.46
C SER A 100 19.20 1.82 -4.93
N ARG A 101 20.37 1.42 -5.43
CA ARG A 101 20.53 0.93 -6.81
C ARG A 101 20.21 -0.55 -6.96
N LEU A 102 20.22 -1.33 -5.89
CA LEU A 102 20.12 -2.78 -5.97
C LEU A 102 18.70 -3.22 -6.37
N GLY A 103 18.60 -4.05 -7.41
CA GLY A 103 17.39 -4.82 -7.70
C GLY A 103 17.46 -6.23 -7.12
N LEU A 104 18.64 -6.87 -7.22
CA LEU A 104 18.92 -8.18 -6.62
C LEU A 104 20.26 -8.14 -5.90
N TYR A 105 20.25 -8.56 -4.65
CA TYR A 105 21.44 -8.89 -3.87
C TYR A 105 21.35 -10.36 -3.44
N ALA A 106 22.26 -11.21 -3.91
CA ALA A 106 22.26 -12.62 -3.52
C ALA A 106 23.67 -13.17 -3.25
N ASN A 107 23.83 -13.94 -2.18
CA ASN A 107 25.10 -14.63 -1.93
C ASN A 107 25.41 -15.63 -3.05
N THR A 108 24.42 -16.34 -3.56
CA THR A 108 24.58 -17.22 -4.72
C THR A 108 23.32 -17.18 -5.57
N LEU A 109 23.49 -16.98 -6.87
CA LEU A 109 22.44 -17.19 -7.85
C LEU A 109 22.64 -18.53 -8.56
N SER A 110 21.62 -19.39 -8.54
CA SER A 110 21.63 -20.67 -9.24
C SER A 110 21.78 -20.47 -10.74
N SER A 111 22.53 -21.36 -11.39
CA SER A 111 22.93 -21.25 -12.79
C SER A 111 22.54 -22.50 -13.58
N PRO A 112 22.07 -22.38 -14.84
CA PRO A 112 21.87 -21.13 -15.56
C PRO A 112 20.56 -20.42 -15.15
N ALA A 113 20.58 -19.08 -15.13
CA ALA A 113 19.42 -18.26 -14.79
C ALA A 113 18.85 -17.53 -16.02
N SER A 114 17.53 -17.28 -16.03
CA SER A 114 16.88 -16.34 -16.94
C SER A 114 16.15 -15.27 -16.13
N ILE A 115 16.70 -14.05 -16.09
CA ILE A 115 16.21 -12.98 -15.21
C ILE A 115 15.86 -11.74 -16.02
N ARG A 116 14.74 -11.10 -15.65
CA ARG A 116 14.43 -9.70 -16.00
C ARG A 116 14.57 -8.84 -14.76
N ILE A 117 15.34 -7.76 -14.82
CA ILE A 117 15.64 -6.92 -13.64
C ILE A 117 15.72 -5.44 -14.02
N TYR A 118 15.19 -4.57 -13.15
CA TYR A 118 15.22 -3.10 -13.33
C TYR A 118 16.24 -2.37 -12.44
N GLY A 119 16.95 -3.08 -11.56
CA GLY A 119 18.01 -2.58 -10.69
C GLY A 119 19.40 -3.20 -10.94
N ASP A 120 20.40 -2.78 -10.17
CA ASP A 120 21.71 -3.43 -10.12
C ASP A 120 21.58 -4.88 -9.65
N LEU A 121 22.40 -5.75 -10.20
CA LEU A 121 22.49 -7.16 -9.88
C LEU A 121 23.82 -7.42 -9.17
N ASP A 122 23.78 -7.77 -7.89
CA ASP A 122 24.97 -8.19 -7.16
C ASP A 122 24.85 -9.65 -6.71
N THR A 123 25.81 -10.45 -7.17
CA THR A 123 25.91 -11.86 -6.79
C THR A 123 27.35 -12.18 -6.44
N LEU A 124 27.60 -12.86 -5.30
CA LEU A 124 28.98 -13.21 -4.92
C LEU A 124 29.59 -14.32 -5.80
N ASN A 125 28.75 -15.01 -6.58
CA ASN A 125 29.18 -15.92 -7.64
C ASN A 125 29.09 -15.27 -9.03
N ASN A 126 29.71 -15.89 -10.04
CA ASN A 126 29.58 -15.52 -11.45
C ASN A 126 28.62 -16.49 -12.15
N PRO A 127 27.29 -16.33 -11.99
CA PRO A 127 26.31 -17.24 -12.60
C PRO A 127 26.37 -17.15 -14.14
N LEU A 128 26.08 -18.27 -14.80
CA LEU A 128 25.83 -18.25 -16.25
C LEU A 128 24.38 -17.84 -16.47
N PHE A 129 24.15 -16.98 -17.45
CA PHE A 129 22.81 -16.56 -17.85
C PHE A 129 22.43 -17.21 -19.17
N THR A 130 21.26 -17.86 -19.19
CA THR A 130 20.59 -18.17 -20.45
C THR A 130 20.01 -16.88 -21.05
N SER A 131 19.48 -16.00 -20.19
CA SER A 131 18.99 -14.68 -20.56
C SER A 131 19.11 -13.72 -19.37
N LEU A 132 19.69 -12.54 -19.59
CA LEU A 132 19.67 -11.45 -18.61
C LEU A 132 19.14 -10.21 -19.31
N ILE A 133 17.91 -9.83 -18.97
CA ILE A 133 17.27 -8.63 -19.51
C ILE A 133 17.36 -7.55 -18.43
N SER A 134 18.35 -6.66 -18.58
CA SER A 134 18.40 -5.42 -17.81
C SER A 134 17.56 -4.38 -18.53
N GLU A 135 16.47 -3.97 -17.89
CA GLU A 135 15.50 -3.04 -18.48
C GLU A 135 15.92 -1.57 -18.34
N ASN A 136 16.93 -1.31 -17.51
CA ASN A 136 17.49 0.02 -17.30
C ASN A 136 19.00 -0.02 -17.57
N PHE A 137 19.40 0.58 -18.69
CA PHE A 137 20.78 0.59 -19.19
C PHE A 137 21.80 1.24 -18.25
N LYS A 138 21.35 1.97 -17.23
CA LYS A 138 22.23 2.55 -16.19
C LYS A 138 22.60 1.52 -15.11
N CYS A 139 21.80 0.48 -14.97
CA CYS A 139 22.05 -0.58 -14.00
C CYS A 139 23.19 -1.48 -14.46
N LYS A 140 23.88 -2.08 -13.49
CA LYS A 140 25.09 -2.85 -13.70
C LYS A 140 24.98 -4.19 -12.99
N GLN A 141 25.62 -5.19 -13.58
CA GLN A 141 26.05 -6.34 -12.82
C GLN A 141 27.28 -5.93 -11.99
N LEU A 142 27.14 -6.00 -10.68
CA LEU A 142 28.21 -5.77 -9.73
C LEU A 142 28.93 -7.10 -9.48
N ASN A 143 30.25 -7.04 -9.41
CA ASN A 143 31.07 -8.22 -9.08
C ASN A 143 31.30 -8.36 -7.57
N GLN A 144 31.03 -7.28 -6.82
CA GLN A 144 31.10 -7.22 -5.37
C GLN A 144 30.47 -5.89 -4.92
N PHE A 145 29.30 -5.93 -4.31
CA PHE A 145 28.86 -4.87 -3.41
C PHE A 145 29.78 -4.87 -2.18
N ASP A 146 30.18 -3.70 -1.68
CA ASP A 146 30.94 -3.61 -0.42
C ASP A 146 30.04 -4.08 0.73
N ASN A 147 30.12 -5.39 0.98
CA ASN A 147 29.26 -6.14 1.88
C ASN A 147 29.64 -5.94 3.36
N SER A 148 30.69 -5.17 3.65
CA SER A 148 31.21 -5.01 5.01
C SER A 148 30.17 -4.46 5.99
N ASN A 149 29.21 -3.66 5.51
CA ASN A 149 28.13 -3.09 6.32
C ASN A 149 26.76 -3.80 6.14
N PHE A 150 26.63 -4.73 5.19
CA PHE A 150 25.35 -5.34 4.80
C PHE A 150 25.38 -6.87 4.68
N GLY A 151 26.39 -7.50 5.29
CA GLY A 151 26.45 -8.95 5.40
C GLY A 151 25.24 -9.48 6.16
N PHE A 152 24.64 -10.56 5.67
CA PHE A 152 23.51 -11.21 6.34
C PHE A 152 23.85 -11.63 7.79
N ASP A 153 25.10 -12.02 8.06
CA ASP A 153 25.61 -12.31 9.41
C ASP A 153 25.46 -11.13 10.39
N TYR A 154 25.44 -9.89 9.88
CA TYR A 154 25.27 -8.68 10.67
C TYR A 154 23.79 -8.28 10.78
N ILE A 155 23.03 -8.40 9.70
CA ILE A 155 21.63 -7.95 9.62
C ILE A 155 20.70 -8.90 10.37
N TRP A 156 20.93 -10.21 10.25
CA TRP A 156 20.01 -11.23 10.72
C TRP A 156 19.83 -11.28 12.24
N PRO A 157 20.90 -11.24 13.07
CA PRO A 157 20.72 -11.22 14.51
C PRO A 157 19.93 -9.99 15.00
N ARG A 158 20.04 -8.84 14.31
CA ARG A 158 19.28 -7.63 14.63
C ARG A 158 17.81 -7.75 14.26
N ALA A 159 17.52 -8.32 13.09
CA ALA A 159 16.15 -8.63 12.72
C ALA A 159 15.48 -9.58 13.74
N ILE A 160 16.18 -10.63 14.16
CA ILE A 160 15.72 -11.54 15.22
C ILE A 160 15.50 -10.80 16.55
N GLN A 161 16.41 -9.90 16.93
CA GLN A 161 16.27 -9.09 18.16
C GLN A 161 15.00 -8.22 18.10
N MET A 162 14.71 -7.60 16.96
CA MET A 162 13.51 -6.78 16.77
C MET A 162 12.22 -7.59 16.76
N SER A 163 12.20 -8.74 16.08
CA SER A 163 11.07 -9.67 16.13
C SER A 163 10.82 -10.19 17.55
N SER A 164 11.90 -10.51 18.29
CA SER A 164 11.83 -10.90 19.70
C SER A 164 11.31 -9.76 20.57
N PHE A 165 11.77 -8.53 20.35
CA PHE A 165 11.26 -7.35 21.05
C PHE A 165 9.74 -7.25 20.86
N LEU A 166 9.25 -7.30 19.61
CA LEU A 166 7.81 -7.26 19.34
C LEU A 166 7.08 -8.39 20.05
N ALA A 167 7.60 -9.62 19.98
CA ALA A 167 7.00 -10.80 20.61
C ALA A 167 6.91 -10.71 22.14
N THR A 168 7.76 -9.89 22.79
CA THR A 168 7.70 -9.64 24.24
C THR A 168 6.75 -8.50 24.65
N GLN A 169 6.16 -7.78 23.70
CA GLN A 169 5.26 -6.68 24.02
C GLN A 169 3.96 -7.18 24.64
N VAL A 170 3.45 -6.43 25.63
CA VAL A 170 2.16 -6.71 26.27
C VAL A 170 1.04 -6.45 25.26
N PRO A 171 0.04 -7.36 25.13
CA PRO A 171 -1.10 -7.13 24.26
C PRO A 171 -1.89 -5.90 24.74
N THR A 172 -2.10 -4.96 23.84
CA THR A 172 -2.92 -3.76 24.08
C THR A 172 -4.37 -3.98 23.69
N HIS A 173 -4.58 -4.85 22.68
CA HIS A 173 -5.87 -5.13 22.09
C HIS A 173 -6.05 -6.64 21.92
N VAL A 174 -7.30 -7.09 21.94
CA VAL A 174 -7.68 -8.47 21.67
C VAL A 174 -8.72 -8.51 20.57
N LEU A 175 -8.55 -9.42 19.61
CA LEU A 175 -9.58 -9.76 18.63
C LEU A 175 -10.41 -10.92 19.17
N LYS A 176 -11.72 -10.70 19.35
CA LYS A 176 -12.64 -11.71 19.89
C LYS A 176 -13.17 -12.64 18.80
N THR A 177 -13.79 -13.73 19.24
CA THR A 177 -14.44 -14.75 18.40
C THR A 177 -15.55 -14.19 17.51
N ASP A 178 -16.22 -13.12 17.95
CA ASP A 178 -17.27 -12.43 17.18
C ASP A 178 -16.71 -11.40 16.18
N GLY A 179 -15.38 -11.30 16.08
CA GLY A 179 -14.67 -10.37 15.21
C GLY A 179 -14.55 -8.95 15.75
N SER A 180 -15.03 -8.66 16.97
CA SER A 180 -14.84 -7.35 17.59
C SER A 180 -13.45 -7.21 18.20
N VAL A 181 -12.95 -5.98 18.22
CA VAL A 181 -11.67 -5.59 18.82
C VAL A 181 -11.93 -4.82 20.11
N ASP A 182 -11.31 -5.26 21.20
CA ASP A 182 -11.35 -4.61 22.51
C ASP A 182 -9.95 -4.16 22.94
N GLU A 183 -9.85 -2.97 23.54
CA GLU A 183 -8.66 -2.58 24.29
C GLU A 183 -8.63 -3.36 25.62
N VAL A 184 -7.55 -4.09 25.87
CA VAL A 184 -7.36 -4.90 27.09
C VAL A 184 -6.28 -4.33 27.99
N TYR A 185 -5.40 -3.49 27.45
CA TYR A 185 -4.35 -2.84 28.20
C TYR A 185 -3.95 -1.51 27.56
N HIS A 186 -4.07 -0.44 28.34
CA HIS A 186 -3.65 0.89 27.91
C HIS A 186 -2.13 1.04 28.02
N THR A 187 -1.50 1.56 26.97
CA THR A 187 -0.05 1.82 26.93
C THR A 187 0.24 3.25 26.50
N GLU A 188 1.23 3.87 27.14
CA GLU A 188 1.76 5.17 26.74
C GLU A 188 2.70 5.07 25.53
N ASP A 189 3.16 3.86 25.17
CA ASP A 189 3.93 3.62 23.95
C ASP A 189 3.07 3.92 22.71
N GLN A 190 3.41 4.99 22.00
CA GLN A 190 2.64 5.46 20.84
C GLN A 190 3.00 4.72 19.55
N ARG A 191 3.90 3.74 19.56
CA ARG A 191 4.37 3.08 18.34
C ARG A 191 3.42 2.00 17.85
N PHE A 192 2.85 1.19 18.76
CA PHE A 192 2.14 -0.04 18.40
C PHE A 192 0.80 -0.25 19.11
N TYR A 193 -0.15 -0.82 18.39
CA TYR A 193 -1.25 -1.62 18.92
C TYR A 193 -0.90 -3.09 18.75
N VAL A 194 -0.71 -3.77 19.87
CA VAL A 194 -0.27 -5.16 19.91
C VAL A 194 -1.46 -6.09 20.13
N PHE A 195 -1.60 -7.06 19.23
CA PHE A 195 -2.52 -8.20 19.30
C PHE A 195 -1.69 -9.47 19.44
N GLN A 196 -1.94 -10.24 20.49
CA GLN A 196 -1.19 -11.46 20.77
C GLN A 196 -2.06 -12.69 20.46
N PHE A 197 -1.56 -13.61 19.65
CA PHE A 197 -2.19 -14.91 19.41
C PHE A 197 -1.44 -16.01 20.16
N GLY A 198 -2.18 -16.95 20.74
CA GLY A 198 -1.62 -18.04 21.54
C GLY A 198 -0.92 -19.08 20.66
N PRO A 199 -0.15 -20.00 21.26
CA PRO A 199 0.69 -20.92 20.51
C PRO A 199 -0.13 -21.67 19.47
N CYS A 200 0.26 -21.49 18.22
CA CYS A 200 -0.31 -22.16 17.07
C CYS A 200 0.51 -23.39 16.70
N ASP A 201 -0.18 -24.37 16.14
CA ASP A 201 0.38 -25.53 15.48
C ASP A 201 -0.50 -25.90 14.27
N ALA A 202 -0.25 -27.07 13.67
CA ALA A 202 -1.00 -27.53 12.50
C ALA A 202 -2.50 -27.75 12.77
N SER A 203 -2.91 -27.86 14.04
CA SER A 203 -4.32 -28.03 14.45
C SER A 203 -5.05 -26.72 14.74
N GLY A 204 -4.32 -25.61 14.84
CA GLY A 204 -4.87 -24.27 15.09
C GLY A 204 -4.12 -23.55 16.19
N CYS A 205 -4.71 -22.45 16.69
CA CYS A 205 -4.11 -21.65 17.77
C CYS A 205 -4.86 -21.87 19.08
N GLN A 206 -4.09 -22.12 20.14
CA GLN A 206 -4.67 -22.28 21.46
C GLN A 206 -5.11 -20.92 22.00
N ASN A 207 -6.39 -20.79 22.37
CA ASN A 207 -6.87 -19.62 23.06
C ASN A 207 -6.46 -19.70 24.55
N ALA A 208 -5.53 -18.85 24.98
CA ALA A 208 -4.95 -18.88 26.31
C ALA A 208 -5.45 -17.77 27.25
N GLY A 209 -6.64 -17.22 27.01
CA GLY A 209 -7.35 -16.34 27.96
C GLY A 209 -7.79 -15.01 27.38
N SER A 210 -8.18 -14.07 28.25
CA SER A 210 -8.81 -12.79 27.87
C SER A 210 -7.90 -11.81 27.14
N PHE A 211 -6.59 -12.03 27.16
CA PHE A 211 -5.58 -11.18 26.52
C PHE A 211 -5.05 -11.77 25.21
N VAL A 212 -5.60 -12.91 24.79
CA VAL A 212 -5.18 -13.64 23.60
C VAL A 212 -6.25 -13.54 22.54
N SER A 213 -5.87 -13.01 21.38
CA SER A 213 -6.72 -12.87 20.22
C SER A 213 -7.09 -14.22 19.63
N ASP A 214 -8.30 -14.30 19.09
CA ASP A 214 -8.77 -15.46 18.35
C ASP A 214 -8.28 -15.42 16.90
N ALA A 215 -7.50 -16.41 16.51
CA ALA A 215 -6.97 -16.55 15.15
C ALA A 215 -7.98 -17.18 14.17
N SER A 216 -9.08 -17.76 14.67
CA SER A 216 -9.97 -18.63 13.90
C SER A 216 -10.48 -17.97 12.62
N ASN A 217 -10.95 -16.72 12.72
CA ASN A 217 -11.52 -16.01 11.58
C ASN A 217 -10.44 -15.32 10.74
N ILE A 218 -9.46 -14.64 11.36
CA ILE A 218 -8.48 -13.80 10.66
C ILE A 218 -7.33 -14.59 10.00
N LEU A 219 -6.91 -15.73 10.58
CA LEU A 219 -5.79 -16.53 10.06
C LEU A 219 -6.19 -17.94 9.63
N LEU A 220 -7.12 -18.60 10.32
CA LEU A 220 -7.41 -20.04 10.16
C LEU A 220 -8.66 -20.36 9.31
N GLY A 221 -9.21 -19.39 8.60
CA GLY A 221 -10.27 -19.60 7.60
C GLY A 221 -11.63 -20.02 8.15
N SER A 222 -11.90 -19.78 9.44
CA SER A 222 -13.24 -19.97 9.99
C SER A 222 -14.16 -18.85 9.51
N GLY A 223 -14.98 -19.12 8.49
CA GLY A 223 -15.95 -18.15 7.96
C GLY A 223 -15.36 -17.17 6.94
N ASP A 224 -16.12 -16.12 6.65
CA ASP A 224 -15.79 -15.10 5.65
C ASP A 224 -15.31 -13.81 6.32
N TRP A 225 -14.01 -13.76 6.62
CA TRP A 225 -13.41 -12.63 7.33
C TRP A 225 -13.44 -11.35 6.48
N GLN A 226 -14.16 -10.35 6.97
CA GLN A 226 -14.30 -9.03 6.33
C GLN A 226 -13.53 -7.93 7.08
N GLY A 227 -12.72 -8.29 8.08
CA GLY A 227 -12.08 -7.38 9.01
C GLY A 227 -12.81 -7.30 10.35
N ALA A 228 -12.25 -6.54 11.27
CA ALA A 228 -12.82 -6.33 12.60
C ALA A 228 -14.20 -5.66 12.50
N THR A 229 -15.19 -6.18 13.22
CA THR A 229 -16.61 -5.76 13.10
C THR A 229 -16.86 -4.33 13.58
N ASN A 230 -16.07 -3.87 14.54
CA ASN A 230 -16.04 -2.49 15.04
C ASN A 230 -14.80 -1.71 14.54
N GLY A 231 -14.12 -2.23 13.52
CA GLY A 231 -12.89 -1.65 12.98
C GLY A 231 -11.65 -1.91 13.84
N TYR A 232 -10.48 -1.58 13.27
CA TYR A 232 -9.20 -1.63 13.98
C TYR A 232 -8.88 -0.28 14.63
N PRO A 233 -8.07 -0.27 15.71
CA PRO A 233 -7.56 0.98 16.27
C PRO A 233 -6.69 1.72 15.25
N TRP A 234 -6.67 3.05 15.35
CA TRP A 234 -6.04 3.95 14.38
C TRP A 234 -4.96 4.82 15.02
N GLY A 235 -4.08 5.40 14.20
CA GLY A 235 -3.02 6.31 14.64
C GLY A 235 -1.69 5.67 15.08
N ARG A 236 -1.58 4.33 15.08
CA ARG A 236 -0.34 3.59 15.38
C ARG A 236 -0.20 2.35 14.49
N MET A 237 0.99 1.75 14.44
CA MET A 237 1.21 0.48 13.76
C MET A 237 0.45 -0.65 14.46
N ILE A 238 -0.16 -1.57 13.71
CA ILE A 238 -0.85 -2.75 14.22
C ILE A 238 0.11 -3.93 14.13
N VAL A 239 0.38 -4.58 15.27
CA VAL A 239 1.26 -5.74 15.35
C VAL A 239 0.43 -6.97 15.70
N PHE A 240 0.37 -7.93 14.79
CA PHE A 240 -0.14 -9.28 15.04
C PHE A 240 1.04 -10.19 15.41
N ASN A 241 1.21 -10.40 16.71
CA ASN A 241 2.21 -11.31 17.26
C ASN A 241 1.64 -12.73 17.32
N VAL A 242 2.14 -13.61 16.46
CA VAL A 242 1.65 -14.98 16.33
C VAL A 242 2.71 -15.94 16.85
N ALA A 243 2.47 -16.47 18.06
CA ALA A 243 3.32 -17.50 18.63
C ALA A 243 3.03 -18.84 17.94
N ILE A 244 4.06 -19.55 17.49
CA ILE A 244 3.95 -20.91 16.93
C ILE A 244 4.79 -21.83 17.81
N ALA A 245 4.25 -23.00 18.18
CA ALA A 245 4.99 -23.95 18.99
C ALA A 245 6.27 -24.40 18.27
N THR A 246 7.38 -24.49 19.01
CA THR A 246 8.68 -24.83 18.42
C THR A 246 8.65 -26.17 17.70
N GLY A 247 9.17 -26.20 16.47
CA GLY A 247 9.16 -27.37 15.59
C GLY A 247 7.80 -27.66 14.95
N GLN A 248 6.83 -26.74 15.06
CA GLN A 248 5.53 -26.83 14.40
C GLN A 248 5.45 -25.88 13.19
N GLU A 249 4.39 -26.07 12.42
CA GLU A 249 4.02 -25.23 11.29
C GLU A 249 2.62 -24.66 11.48
N MET A 250 2.32 -23.58 10.76
CA MET A 250 1.00 -22.96 10.75
C MET A 250 0.57 -22.67 9.32
N ALA A 251 -0.68 -22.97 8.98
CA ALA A 251 -1.29 -22.56 7.73
C ALA A 251 -2.20 -21.34 7.94
N ILE A 252 -1.99 -20.31 7.12
CA ILE A 252 -2.85 -19.13 7.04
C ILE A 252 -3.83 -19.37 5.88
N THR A 253 -5.07 -19.73 6.21
CA THR A 253 -6.09 -20.21 5.25
C THR A 253 -7.25 -19.23 5.08
N THR A 254 -7.32 -18.17 5.90
CA THR A 254 -8.30 -17.11 5.69
C THR A 254 -8.08 -16.45 4.33
N ALA A 255 -9.15 -16.32 3.54
CA ALA A 255 -9.08 -15.73 2.21
C ALA A 255 -8.42 -14.34 2.17
N ARG A 256 -8.80 -13.48 3.13
CA ARG A 256 -8.44 -12.05 3.19
C ARG A 256 -7.92 -11.63 4.57
N PRO A 257 -6.78 -12.13 5.06
CA PRO A 257 -6.31 -11.87 6.43
C PRO A 257 -6.08 -10.36 6.70
N SER A 258 -5.88 -9.57 5.65
CA SER A 258 -5.66 -8.12 5.72
C SER A 258 -6.92 -7.28 5.55
N ALA A 259 -8.12 -7.88 5.53
CA ALA A 259 -9.37 -7.14 5.39
C ALA A 259 -9.54 -6.07 6.47
N GLY A 260 -9.84 -4.84 6.06
CA GLY A 260 -10.04 -3.68 6.95
C GLY A 260 -8.74 -3.07 7.49
N LEU A 261 -7.58 -3.54 7.05
CA LEU A 261 -6.27 -3.00 7.43
C LEU A 261 -5.70 -2.16 6.28
N SER A 262 -4.80 -1.24 6.63
CA SER A 262 -3.91 -0.61 5.65
C SER A 262 -2.60 -1.40 5.64
N GLY A 263 -2.17 -1.88 4.47
CA GLY A 263 -0.89 -2.57 4.31
C GLY A 263 0.29 -1.79 4.89
N CYS A 264 0.29 -0.45 4.79
CA CYS A 264 1.35 0.39 5.36
C CYS A 264 1.46 0.33 6.90
N ARG A 265 0.41 -0.13 7.59
CA ARG A 265 0.27 -0.01 9.04
C ARG A 265 0.32 -1.35 9.77
N VAL A 266 0.42 -2.47 9.06
CA VAL A 266 0.30 -3.80 9.68
C VAL A 266 1.62 -4.57 9.63
N ILE A 267 1.92 -5.22 10.76
CA ILE A 267 3.06 -6.09 10.96
C ILE A 267 2.55 -7.45 11.43
N TYR A 268 2.88 -8.52 10.70
CA TYR A 268 2.67 -9.90 11.12
C TYR A 268 4.01 -10.47 11.58
N ASN A 269 4.14 -10.72 12.87
CA ASN A 269 5.36 -11.24 13.49
C ASN A 269 5.14 -12.68 13.96
N PHE A 270 5.65 -13.65 13.20
CA PHE A 270 5.61 -15.06 13.54
C PHE A 270 6.87 -15.45 14.31
N TYR A 271 6.71 -16.07 15.47
CA TYR A 271 7.84 -16.44 16.31
C TYR A 271 7.65 -17.77 17.05
N PRO A 272 8.73 -18.53 17.27
CA PRO A 272 8.72 -19.78 18.02
C PRO A 272 8.53 -19.53 19.51
N VAL A 273 7.65 -20.31 20.12
CA VAL A 273 7.49 -20.39 21.57
C VAL A 273 7.74 -21.82 22.04
N ASN A 274 8.46 -21.95 23.15
CA ASN A 274 8.55 -23.18 23.88
C ASN A 274 7.31 -23.28 24.80
N THR A 275 6.39 -24.18 24.48
CA THR A 275 5.10 -24.31 25.18
C THR A 275 5.25 -24.76 26.63
N ASP A 276 6.29 -25.53 26.96
CA ASP A 276 6.55 -25.98 28.34
C ASP A 276 6.96 -24.81 29.26
N THR A 277 7.69 -23.84 28.72
CA THR A 277 8.20 -22.69 29.48
C THR A 277 7.42 -21.40 29.24
N SER A 278 6.54 -21.39 28.22
CA SER A 278 5.84 -20.20 27.72
C SER A 278 6.78 -19.03 27.38
N LYS A 279 7.98 -19.34 26.88
CA LYS A 279 8.99 -18.35 26.49
C LYS A 279 9.32 -18.46 25.00
N ILE A 280 9.68 -17.33 24.40
CA ILE A 280 10.22 -17.29 23.03
C ILE A 280 11.46 -18.18 22.98
N ASP A 281 11.53 -19.06 21.98
CA ASP A 281 12.69 -19.90 21.72
C ASP A 281 13.43 -19.37 20.50
N THR A 282 14.38 -18.46 20.71
CA THR A 282 15.13 -17.83 19.60
C THR A 282 16.00 -18.81 18.81
N THR A 283 16.11 -20.07 19.26
CA THR A 283 16.81 -21.16 18.57
C THR A 283 15.86 -22.15 17.91
N GLY A 284 14.57 -22.05 18.21
CA GLY A 284 13.52 -22.87 17.64
C GLY A 284 13.25 -22.53 16.18
N GLU A 285 12.79 -23.53 15.44
CA GLU A 285 12.35 -23.35 14.06
C GLU A 285 10.83 -23.51 13.97
N ILE A 286 10.22 -22.72 13.08
CA ILE A 286 8.79 -22.76 12.78
C ILE A 286 8.58 -22.55 11.27
N ALA A 287 7.50 -23.06 10.72
CA ALA A 287 7.14 -22.82 9.33
C ALA A 287 5.79 -22.12 9.21
N ILE A 288 5.64 -21.30 8.17
CA ILE A 288 4.34 -20.74 7.80
C ILE A 288 3.98 -21.11 6.37
N HIS A 289 2.72 -21.50 6.15
CA HIS A 289 2.14 -21.75 4.84
C HIS A 289 1.10 -20.67 4.57
N ARG A 290 1.31 -19.81 3.57
CA ARG A 290 0.30 -18.83 3.16
C ARG A 290 -0.59 -19.47 2.10
N LEU A 291 -1.82 -19.81 2.49
CA LEU A 291 -2.83 -20.46 1.65
C LEU A 291 -4.07 -19.57 1.49
N THR A 292 -3.85 -18.27 1.35
CA THR A 292 -4.91 -17.26 1.18
C THR A 292 -5.29 -17.14 -0.29
N SER A 293 -6.51 -16.69 -0.60
CA SER A 293 -6.93 -16.43 -1.99
C SER A 293 -6.79 -14.96 -2.40
N ASP A 294 -6.65 -14.05 -1.42
CA ASP A 294 -6.37 -12.63 -1.62
C ASP A 294 -5.02 -12.25 -0.99
N LYS A 295 -4.65 -10.97 -1.09
CA LYS A 295 -3.40 -10.44 -0.59
C LYS A 295 -3.30 -10.52 0.94
N MET A 296 -2.11 -10.87 1.42
CA MET A 296 -1.67 -10.63 2.80
C MET A 296 -0.75 -9.41 2.79
N GLU A 297 -1.29 -8.29 3.22
CA GLU A 297 -0.69 -6.97 3.08
C GLU A 297 0.14 -6.58 4.32
N GLY A 298 1.27 -5.89 4.13
CA GLY A 298 2.09 -5.30 5.18
C GLY A 298 3.47 -5.89 5.36
N LEU A 299 4.06 -5.69 6.55
CA LEU A 299 5.33 -6.31 6.92
C LEU A 299 5.08 -7.69 7.49
N VAL A 300 5.43 -8.74 6.76
CA VAL A 300 5.32 -10.13 7.21
C VAL A 300 6.71 -10.66 7.55
N MET A 301 6.87 -11.14 8.79
CA MET A 301 8.14 -11.65 9.30
C MET A 301 8.00 -13.08 9.81
N ASN A 302 8.75 -14.01 9.21
CA ASN A 302 9.01 -15.34 9.76
C ASN A 302 10.53 -15.60 9.81
N LEU A 303 11.20 -14.97 10.77
CA LEU A 303 12.66 -15.01 10.88
C LEU A 303 13.21 -16.35 11.42
N TYR A 304 12.34 -17.27 11.80
CA TYR A 304 12.77 -18.51 12.48
C TYR A 304 12.62 -19.75 11.60
N GLY A 305 12.05 -19.63 10.41
CA GLY A 305 12.02 -20.73 9.47
C GLY A 305 11.41 -20.38 8.11
N PRO A 306 11.10 -21.41 7.32
CA PRO A 306 10.67 -21.23 5.93
C PRO A 306 9.28 -20.63 5.82
N ILE A 307 9.09 -19.89 4.73
CA ILE A 307 7.79 -19.43 4.25
C ILE A 307 7.46 -20.26 3.02
N TYR A 308 6.34 -20.97 3.07
CA TYR A 308 5.77 -21.69 1.94
C TYR A 308 4.60 -20.89 1.37
N ASP A 309 4.74 -20.42 0.14
CA ASP A 309 3.75 -19.56 -0.50
C ASP A 309 2.83 -20.36 -1.43
N GLY A 310 1.52 -20.28 -1.18
CA GLY A 310 0.49 -20.97 -1.96
C GLY A 310 0.30 -20.41 -3.38
N PRO A 311 -0.58 -21.04 -4.17
CA PRO A 311 -0.70 -20.78 -5.61
C PRO A 311 -1.65 -19.63 -5.98
N GLU A 312 -2.41 -19.10 -5.03
CA GLU A 312 -3.38 -18.01 -5.20
C GLU A 312 -3.15 -16.93 -4.15
N GLY A 313 -3.72 -15.73 -4.29
CA GLY A 313 -3.37 -14.61 -3.42
C GLY A 313 -1.93 -14.13 -3.65
N ASN A 314 -1.41 -13.25 -2.81
CA ASN A 314 -0.02 -12.78 -2.86
C ASN A 314 0.39 -12.22 -1.49
N PHE A 315 1.69 -12.15 -1.19
CA PHE A 315 2.16 -11.14 -0.23
C PHE A 315 2.17 -9.76 -0.88
N ALA A 316 1.81 -8.71 -0.14
CA ALA A 316 1.82 -7.33 -0.63
C ALA A 316 2.39 -6.35 0.40
N GLY A 317 3.64 -5.93 0.23
CA GLY A 317 4.33 -5.09 1.21
C GLY A 317 5.79 -5.47 1.34
N GLN A 318 6.20 -5.91 2.52
CA GLN A 318 7.54 -6.41 2.77
C GLN A 318 7.49 -7.80 3.40
N LEU A 319 8.29 -8.71 2.87
CA LEU A 319 8.41 -10.08 3.33
C LEU A 319 9.83 -10.37 3.80
N VAL A 320 9.98 -10.71 5.08
CA VAL A 320 11.27 -11.04 5.69
C VAL A 320 11.20 -12.44 6.30
N GLY A 321 12.05 -13.35 5.84
CA GLY A 321 11.98 -14.75 6.24
C GLY A 321 13.33 -15.44 6.35
N LYS A 322 13.39 -16.59 7.02
CA LYS A 322 14.61 -17.41 6.98
C LYS A 322 14.82 -17.96 5.59
N SER A 323 13.77 -18.43 4.93
CA SER A 323 13.80 -18.86 3.53
C SER A 323 12.41 -18.74 2.93
N TYR A 324 12.33 -18.82 1.60
CA TYR A 324 11.06 -18.76 0.87
C TYR A 324 11.05 -19.76 -0.27
N GLN A 325 9.89 -20.38 -0.44
CA GLN A 325 9.60 -21.21 -1.61
C GLN A 325 8.11 -21.27 -1.88
N TRP A 326 7.73 -21.63 -3.11
CA TRP A 326 6.35 -22.01 -3.37
C TRP A 326 6.02 -23.35 -2.71
N GLU A 327 4.83 -23.43 -2.10
CA GLU A 327 4.24 -24.67 -1.59
C GLU A 327 4.13 -25.70 -2.73
N TYR A 328 3.67 -25.22 -3.90
CA TYR A 328 3.53 -26.03 -5.10
C TYR A 328 4.56 -25.58 -6.15
N PRO A 329 5.58 -26.40 -6.42
CA PRO A 329 6.65 -26.11 -7.37
C PRO A 329 6.21 -25.50 -8.71
N ASN A 330 5.07 -25.92 -9.24
CA ASN A 330 4.57 -25.50 -10.57
C ASN A 330 3.43 -24.46 -10.50
N GLN A 331 3.10 -23.95 -9.32
CA GLN A 331 1.99 -23.00 -9.13
C GLN A 331 2.43 -21.94 -8.13
N GLY A 332 2.95 -20.85 -8.67
CA GLY A 332 3.47 -19.73 -7.92
C GLY A 332 2.55 -18.52 -7.91
N VAL A 333 2.97 -17.51 -7.17
CA VAL A 333 2.37 -16.17 -7.16
C VAL A 333 3.46 -15.10 -7.16
N ASN A 334 3.06 -13.85 -7.40
CA ASN A 334 3.98 -12.73 -7.33
C ASN A 334 4.13 -12.28 -5.87
N ILE A 335 5.28 -11.71 -5.53
CA ILE A 335 5.41 -10.92 -4.31
C ILE A 335 5.24 -9.46 -4.72
N ILE A 336 4.17 -8.85 -4.25
CA ILE A 336 3.86 -7.45 -4.53
C ILE A 336 4.53 -6.60 -3.44
N ASP A 337 5.07 -5.45 -3.82
CA ASP A 337 5.55 -4.44 -2.89
C ASP A 337 4.38 -3.73 -2.19
N TYR A 338 4.70 -2.75 -1.34
CA TYR A 338 3.67 -1.87 -0.79
C TYR A 338 2.91 -1.15 -1.91
N GLU A 339 1.65 -0.80 -1.65
CA GLU A 339 0.97 0.18 -2.51
C GLU A 339 1.72 1.53 -2.46
N GLU A 340 1.60 2.35 -3.51
CA GLU A 340 2.42 3.55 -3.74
C GLU A 340 2.46 4.50 -2.53
N ASP A 341 1.42 4.45 -1.69
CA ASP A 341 1.28 5.25 -0.48
C ASP A 341 2.17 4.84 0.69
N CYS A 342 2.93 3.73 0.67
CA CYS A 342 3.83 3.38 1.78
C CYS A 342 5.32 3.57 1.45
N TYR A 343 5.69 3.49 0.16
CA TYR A 343 7.10 3.38 -0.22
C TYR A 343 7.90 4.64 0.15
N GLY A 344 9.07 4.46 0.78
CA GLY A 344 9.95 5.55 1.20
C GLY A 344 9.47 6.38 2.40
N LYS A 345 8.34 6.02 3.03
CA LYS A 345 7.79 6.78 4.18
C LYS A 345 8.33 6.33 5.55
N PHE A 346 8.96 5.16 5.62
CA PHE A 346 9.48 4.63 6.87
C PHE A 346 10.91 5.10 7.11
N GLY A 347 11.11 5.85 8.20
CA GLY A 347 12.45 6.25 8.66
C GLY A 347 13.15 5.16 9.48
N CYS A 348 12.36 4.23 10.04
CA CYS A 348 12.82 3.13 10.88
C CYS A 348 12.47 1.79 10.22
N TRP A 349 13.23 0.76 10.55
CA TRP A 349 12.82 -0.63 10.38
C TRP A 349 13.04 -1.35 11.72
N ILE A 350 12.05 -1.97 12.35
CA ILE A 350 10.63 -2.10 11.97
C ILE A 350 9.93 -0.72 11.98
N PRO A 351 8.95 -0.46 11.09
CA PRO A 351 8.25 0.82 11.07
C PRO A 351 7.54 1.13 12.39
N THR A 352 7.68 2.35 12.89
CA THR A 352 7.04 2.86 14.12
C THR A 352 6.22 4.12 13.86
N ASN A 353 6.57 4.87 12.80
CA ASN A 353 6.22 6.27 12.59
C ASN A 353 5.11 6.45 11.56
N TYR A 354 4.07 5.62 11.61
CA TYR A 354 2.91 5.83 10.74
C TYR A 354 2.05 6.97 11.28
N THR A 355 2.19 8.15 10.67
CA THR A 355 1.19 9.22 10.73
C THR A 355 0.24 9.03 9.57
N ASP A 356 -1.03 8.75 9.87
CA ASP A 356 -2.06 8.67 8.85
C ASP A 356 -2.15 10.03 8.14
N PRO A 357 -2.01 10.12 6.81
CA PRO A 357 -2.15 11.40 6.10
C PRO A 357 -3.54 12.04 6.31
N TYR A 358 -4.53 11.27 6.79
CA TYR A 358 -5.86 11.76 7.13
C TYR A 358 -6.08 12.02 8.64
N SER A 359 -5.14 11.72 9.54
CA SER A 359 -5.33 12.00 10.98
C SER A 359 -5.39 13.49 11.28
N ASP A 360 -4.79 14.33 10.43
CA ASP A 360 -4.84 15.79 10.58
C ASP A 360 -6.23 16.38 10.25
N LEU A 361 -7.11 15.60 9.62
CA LEU A 361 -8.51 16.00 9.37
C LEU A 361 -9.45 15.62 10.53
N PHE A 362 -8.97 14.81 11.47
CA PHE A 362 -9.71 14.38 12.66
C PHE A 362 -8.87 14.59 13.93
N THR A 363 -8.32 15.78 14.13
CA THR A 363 -7.92 16.20 15.47
C THR A 363 -9.16 16.33 16.34
N THR A 364 -9.43 15.31 17.16
CA THR A 364 -10.28 15.43 18.34
C THR A 364 -9.58 16.36 19.33
N VAL A 365 -9.83 17.66 19.17
CA VAL A 365 -9.48 18.64 20.20
C VAL A 365 -10.41 18.37 21.38
N ALA A 366 -9.90 17.71 22.42
CA ALA A 366 -10.52 17.75 23.73
C ALA A 366 -10.53 19.22 24.17
N THR A 367 -11.66 19.88 23.96
CA THR A 367 -11.90 21.27 24.33
C THR A 367 -12.99 21.25 25.38
N GLU A 368 -12.73 21.81 26.56
CA GLU A 368 -13.79 22.19 27.49
C GLU A 368 -14.80 23.07 26.74
N THR A 369 -16.07 22.72 26.83
CA THR A 369 -17.14 23.32 26.03
C THR A 369 -17.49 24.71 26.54
N ASP A 370 -16.93 25.75 25.91
CA ASP A 370 -17.62 27.02 25.75
C ASP A 370 -18.36 26.99 24.40
N THR A 371 -19.65 27.29 24.43
CA THR A 371 -20.57 27.06 23.32
C THR A 371 -20.32 28.06 22.19
N THR A 372 -19.73 27.60 21.08
CA THR A 372 -19.66 28.40 19.84
C THR A 372 -20.47 27.74 18.72
N THR A 373 -21.45 28.46 18.21
CA THR A 373 -22.28 28.07 17.07
C THR A 373 -21.44 28.14 15.79
N SER A 374 -21.28 27.02 15.08
CA SER A 374 -20.65 27.02 13.75
C SER A 374 -21.71 26.81 12.67
N VAL A 375 -21.65 27.63 11.62
CA VAL A 375 -22.52 27.57 10.45
C VAL A 375 -21.73 26.92 9.32
N THR A 376 -22.11 25.72 8.90
CA THR A 376 -21.48 25.05 7.75
C THR A 376 -22.20 25.47 6.47
N ARG A 377 -21.48 26.13 5.57
CA ARG A 377 -22.00 26.62 4.29
C ARG A 377 -21.59 25.66 3.17
N THR A 378 -22.52 24.85 2.69
CA THR A 378 -22.28 23.98 1.54
C THR A 378 -22.76 24.68 0.27
N THR A 379 -21.86 24.87 -0.69
CA THR A 379 -22.19 25.44 -2.01
C THR A 379 -22.19 24.29 -3.01
N ILE A 380 -23.32 24.02 -3.65
CA ILE A 380 -23.42 23.01 -4.70
C ILE A 380 -23.51 23.78 -6.03
N ASN A 381 -22.49 23.65 -6.87
CA ASN A 381 -22.48 24.22 -8.20
C ASN A 381 -23.03 23.19 -9.17
N GLU A 382 -24.29 23.33 -9.58
CA GLU A 382 -24.88 22.49 -10.62
C GLU A 382 -24.75 23.22 -11.97
N VAL A 383 -23.97 22.65 -12.88
CA VAL A 383 -23.76 23.19 -14.22
C VAL A 383 -24.70 22.46 -15.17
N VAL A 384 -25.73 23.16 -15.65
CA VAL A 384 -26.62 22.65 -16.69
C VAL A 384 -26.19 23.27 -18.02
N THR A 385 -25.61 22.44 -18.88
CA THR A 385 -25.28 22.81 -20.27
C THR A 385 -26.33 22.24 -21.22
N ASP A 386 -27.21 23.09 -21.74
CA ASP A 386 -28.12 22.72 -22.83
C ASP A 386 -27.36 22.79 -24.17
N PHE A 387 -27.23 21.64 -24.83
CA PHE A 387 -26.62 21.54 -26.16
C PHE A 387 -27.69 21.50 -27.25
N SER A 388 -27.62 22.42 -28.22
CA SER A 388 -28.27 22.24 -29.52
C SER A 388 -27.21 22.06 -30.60
N ALA A 389 -27.03 20.82 -31.08
CA ALA A 389 -26.12 20.55 -32.19
C ALA A 389 -26.63 21.21 -33.47
N THR A 390 -25.75 21.85 -34.24
CA THR A 390 -26.08 22.48 -35.52
C THR A 390 -25.33 21.77 -36.65
N THR A 391 -26.01 21.51 -37.77
CA THR A 391 -25.45 20.81 -38.92
C THR A 391 -25.17 21.81 -40.04
N THR A 392 -23.91 21.96 -40.44
CA THR A 392 -23.55 22.78 -41.61
C THR A 392 -23.57 21.93 -42.87
N SER A 393 -24.44 22.26 -43.83
CA SER A 393 -24.50 21.58 -45.13
C SER A 393 -23.97 22.49 -46.23
N THR A 394 -22.88 22.09 -46.87
CA THR A 394 -22.34 22.83 -48.03
C THR A 394 -22.73 22.10 -49.31
N ARG A 395 -23.54 22.74 -50.15
CA ARG A 395 -23.96 22.16 -51.44
C ARG A 395 -23.26 22.89 -52.59
N THR A 396 -22.45 22.17 -53.34
CA THR A 396 -21.82 22.68 -54.58
C THR A 396 -22.58 22.12 -55.78
N ILE A 397 -23.04 23.00 -56.68
CA ILE A 397 -23.78 22.61 -57.89
C ILE A 397 -22.96 23.03 -59.11
N TYR A 398 -22.72 22.10 -60.03
CA TYR A 398 -22.12 22.37 -61.33
C TYR A 398 -23.24 22.47 -62.37
N ALA A 399 -23.40 23.62 -63.00
CA ALA A 399 -24.36 23.81 -64.08
C ALA A 399 -23.64 23.72 -65.43
N ILE A 400 -24.16 22.89 -66.34
CA ILE A 400 -23.69 22.82 -67.72
C ILE A 400 -24.50 23.85 -68.51
N ILE A 401 -23.82 24.86 -69.07
CA ILE A 401 -24.44 25.79 -70.02
C ILE A 401 -24.11 25.28 -71.42
N ASP A 402 -25.13 24.75 -72.10
CA ASP A 402 -25.00 24.21 -73.45
C ASP A 402 -25.26 25.34 -74.47
N ALA A 403 -24.19 25.90 -75.06
CA ALA A 403 -24.17 26.52 -76.40
C ALA A 403 -22.79 27.14 -76.74
N ILE A 404 -22.17 26.59 -77.79
CA ILE A 404 -21.22 27.24 -78.73
C ILE A 404 -19.79 27.55 -78.19
N ASP A 405 -18.91 26.59 -78.45
CA ASP A 405 -17.49 26.70 -78.85
C ASP A 405 -16.74 28.00 -78.53
N VAL A 406 -16.19 28.11 -77.30
CA VAL A 406 -14.85 28.62 -76.96
C VAL A 406 -14.48 28.11 -75.55
N ARG A 407 -13.36 27.37 -75.44
CA ARG A 407 -12.50 27.18 -74.23
C ARG A 407 -13.23 26.87 -72.90
N GLU A 408 -13.16 25.62 -72.45
CA GLU A 408 -13.71 25.17 -71.15
C GLU A 408 -13.07 25.90 -69.96
N GLU A 409 -13.74 26.94 -69.46
CA GLU A 409 -13.57 27.43 -68.09
C GLU A 409 -14.84 27.10 -67.30
N TYR A 410 -14.74 26.12 -66.39
CA TYR A 410 -15.82 25.81 -65.47
C TYR A 410 -16.02 26.98 -64.51
N SER A 411 -17.19 27.61 -64.55
CA SER A 411 -17.57 28.62 -63.57
C SER A 411 -18.06 27.93 -62.29
N LYS A 412 -17.25 27.98 -61.23
CA LYS A 412 -17.61 27.46 -59.90
C LYS A 412 -18.44 28.49 -59.15
N LEU A 413 -19.70 28.17 -58.83
CA LEU A 413 -20.51 28.94 -57.90
C LEU A 413 -20.51 28.24 -56.54
N THR A 414 -20.01 28.93 -55.51
CA THR A 414 -20.05 28.47 -54.12
C THR A 414 -21.00 29.37 -53.36
N ILE A 415 -22.09 28.80 -52.85
CA ILE A 415 -23.00 29.49 -51.94
C ILE A 415 -22.65 28.99 -50.54
N THR A 416 -22.18 29.91 -49.70
CA THR A 416 -21.89 29.64 -48.29
C THR A 416 -22.95 30.36 -47.47
N GLU A 417 -23.89 29.61 -46.91
CA GLU A 417 -24.80 30.13 -45.88
C GLU A 417 -24.11 30.02 -44.52
N LEU A 418 -24.00 31.14 -43.81
CA LEU A 418 -23.30 31.24 -42.54
C LEU A 418 -24.32 31.67 -41.48
N ASP A 419 -24.76 30.72 -40.65
CA ASP A 419 -25.53 31.04 -39.45
C ASP A 419 -24.57 31.17 -38.27
N THR A 420 -24.53 32.35 -37.66
CA THR A 420 -23.75 32.61 -36.44
C THR A 420 -24.58 32.25 -35.22
N VAL A 421 -24.09 31.31 -34.40
CA VAL A 421 -24.70 30.95 -33.11
C VAL A 421 -23.97 31.67 -31.97
N THR A 422 -24.73 32.29 -31.08
CA THR A 422 -24.26 32.77 -29.77
C THR A 422 -24.52 31.70 -28.72
N VAL A 423 -23.45 31.18 -28.11
CA VAL A 423 -23.54 30.30 -26.93
C VAL A 423 -23.79 31.17 -25.70
N ARG A 424 -24.81 30.84 -24.91
CA ARG A 424 -25.15 31.54 -23.67
C ARG A 424 -25.07 30.55 -22.51
N GLU A 425 -24.08 30.75 -21.64
CA GLU A 425 -23.92 29.95 -20.42
C GLU A 425 -24.69 30.65 -19.29
N THR A 426 -25.65 29.95 -18.68
CA THR A 426 -26.45 30.49 -17.57
C THR A 426 -26.03 29.78 -16.30
N LEU A 427 -25.28 30.45 -15.43
CA LEU A 427 -24.81 29.88 -14.17
C LEU A 427 -25.87 30.10 -13.09
N LEU A 428 -26.46 29.01 -12.57
CA LEU A 428 -27.50 29.06 -11.55
C LEU A 428 -26.89 28.79 -10.17
N ASN A 429 -26.62 29.85 -9.41
CA ASN A 429 -26.14 29.71 -8.03
C ASN A 429 -27.34 29.53 -7.08
N VAL A 430 -27.55 28.30 -6.60
CA VAL A 430 -28.57 28.00 -5.58
C VAL A 430 -27.91 28.05 -4.19
N LEU A 431 -28.25 29.08 -3.40
CA LEU A 431 -27.81 29.19 -2.02
C LEU A 431 -28.86 28.55 -1.09
N THR A 432 -28.55 27.37 -0.54
CA THR A 432 -29.37 26.73 0.50
C THR A 432 -28.78 27.03 1.87
N LEU A 433 -29.46 27.85 2.67
CA LEU A 433 -29.10 28.03 4.09
C LEU A 433 -29.84 27.00 4.93
N VAL A 434 -29.08 26.09 5.54
CA VAL A 434 -29.59 25.17 6.57
C VAL A 434 -29.15 25.72 7.92
N SER A 435 -30.10 26.24 8.69
CA SER A 435 -29.87 26.67 10.07
C SER A 435 -30.38 25.58 11.01
N THR A 436 -29.46 24.82 11.59
CA THR A 436 -29.79 23.80 12.59
C THR A 436 -29.65 24.42 13.98
N SER A 437 -30.77 24.63 14.66
CA SER A 437 -30.78 25.06 16.06
C SER A 437 -31.18 23.88 16.93
N THR A 438 -30.25 23.40 17.75
CA THR A 438 -30.54 22.37 18.75
C THR A 438 -30.67 23.03 20.11
N ALA A 439 -31.90 23.19 20.59
CA ALA A 439 -32.14 23.59 21.96
C ALA A 439 -32.15 22.33 22.84
N SER A 440 -31.12 22.18 23.68
CA SER A 440 -31.07 21.14 24.70
C SER A 440 -31.54 21.74 26.02
N THR A 441 -32.65 21.23 26.54
CA THR A 441 -33.07 21.44 27.94
C THR A 441 -33.25 20.06 28.56
N ASP A 442 -32.25 19.63 29.32
CA ASP A 442 -32.18 18.43 30.15
C ASP A 442 -32.31 17.03 29.50
N GLU A 443 -31.66 16.09 30.19
CA GLU A 443 -31.04 14.82 29.79
C GLU A 443 -31.85 13.73 29.05
N THR A 444 -33.05 13.94 28.53
CA THR A 444 -33.79 12.81 27.91
C THR A 444 -34.53 13.07 26.60
N THR A 445 -34.48 14.27 26.02
CA THR A 445 -35.14 14.50 24.72
C THR A 445 -34.48 15.63 23.92
N SER A 446 -33.82 15.28 22.81
CA SER A 446 -33.37 16.24 21.79
C SER A 446 -34.50 16.50 20.80
N THR A 447 -34.89 17.76 20.64
CA THR A 447 -35.88 18.16 19.62
C THR A 447 -35.15 18.93 18.52
N THR A 448 -34.95 18.28 17.37
CA THR A 448 -34.33 18.92 16.19
C THR A 448 -35.42 19.62 15.39
N SER A 449 -35.38 20.95 15.31
CA SER A 449 -36.27 21.73 14.44
C SER A 449 -35.53 22.08 13.15
N TYR A 450 -36.08 21.71 12.00
CA TYR A 450 -35.57 22.07 10.69
C TYR A 450 -36.31 23.32 10.20
N VAL A 451 -35.59 24.40 9.92
CA VAL A 451 -36.13 25.56 9.20
C VAL A 451 -35.40 25.66 7.88
N THR A 452 -36.12 25.40 6.79
CA THR A 452 -35.66 25.60 5.42
C THR A 452 -36.12 26.96 4.95
N VAL A 453 -35.19 27.87 4.63
CA VAL A 453 -35.51 29.12 3.94
C VAL A 453 -34.85 29.08 2.57
N THR A 454 -35.67 29.18 1.54
CA THR A 454 -35.23 29.29 0.14
C THR A 454 -35.46 30.71 -0.33
N ASP A 455 -34.42 31.33 -0.91
CA ASP A 455 -34.49 32.04 -2.20
C ASP A 455 -33.42 33.15 -2.30
N GLN A 456 -32.45 32.93 -3.18
CA GLN A 456 -31.95 33.98 -4.07
C GLN A 456 -31.22 33.34 -5.24
N ILE A 457 -31.74 33.57 -6.46
CA ILE A 457 -31.11 33.14 -7.72
C ILE A 457 -30.22 34.30 -8.17
N ILE A 458 -28.91 34.06 -8.27
CA ILE A 458 -27.98 35.00 -8.90
C ILE A 458 -27.52 34.36 -10.21
N GLU A 459 -28.07 34.82 -11.33
CA GLU A 459 -27.61 34.50 -12.67
C GLU A 459 -26.37 35.34 -12.99
N THR A 460 -25.27 34.68 -13.37
CA THR A 460 -24.08 35.39 -13.86
C THR A 460 -23.71 34.86 -15.24
N GLU A 461 -23.67 35.73 -16.23
CA GLU A 461 -23.24 35.39 -17.59
C GLU A 461 -21.72 35.48 -17.70
N ARG A 462 -21.08 34.45 -18.27
CA ARG A 462 -19.63 34.45 -18.58
C ARG A 462 -19.40 34.23 -20.08
N LEU A 463 -18.35 34.85 -20.61
CA LEU A 463 -17.95 34.74 -22.01
C LEU A 463 -16.77 33.76 -22.14
N ILE A 464 -16.97 32.66 -22.86
CA ILE A 464 -15.94 31.63 -23.08
C ILE A 464 -14.91 32.16 -24.10
N THR A 465 -13.61 32.04 -23.79
CA THR A 465 -12.51 32.65 -24.59
C THR A 465 -11.56 31.64 -25.25
N SER A 466 -11.84 30.34 -25.22
CA SER A 466 -11.04 29.32 -25.91
C SER A 466 -11.91 28.21 -26.48
N THR A 467 -11.68 27.87 -27.75
CA THR A 467 -12.41 26.84 -28.50
C THR A 467 -11.40 25.96 -29.21
N ASP A 468 -11.38 24.66 -28.88
CA ASP A 468 -10.61 23.68 -29.65
C ASP A 468 -11.53 23.01 -30.66
N THR A 469 -11.12 22.96 -31.92
CA THR A 469 -12.01 22.65 -33.04
C THR A 469 -11.45 21.48 -33.85
N ASP A 470 -12.12 20.33 -33.77
CA ASP A 470 -11.80 19.17 -34.60
C ASP A 470 -12.72 19.15 -35.83
N ILE A 471 -12.12 19.02 -37.02
CA ILE A 471 -12.83 19.01 -38.29
C ILE A 471 -12.74 17.62 -38.90
N VAL A 472 -13.86 16.91 -38.98
CA VAL A 472 -13.98 15.62 -39.65
C VAL A 472 -14.68 15.81 -40.98
N GLN A 473 -14.00 15.43 -42.07
CA GLN A 473 -14.50 15.63 -43.42
C GLN A 473 -14.77 14.29 -44.10
N GLU A 474 -16.02 14.04 -44.47
CA GLU A 474 -16.43 12.87 -45.24
C GLU A 474 -16.87 13.28 -46.64
N THR A 475 -16.32 12.62 -47.66
CA THR A 475 -16.68 12.87 -49.06
C THR A 475 -17.32 11.62 -49.64
N SER A 476 -18.55 11.76 -50.12
CA SER A 476 -19.27 10.68 -50.80
C SER A 476 -19.60 11.07 -52.25
N TYR A 477 -19.60 10.05 -53.12
CA TYR A 477 -19.83 10.22 -54.55
C TYR A 477 -21.19 9.60 -54.90
N LEU A 478 -22.15 10.46 -55.30
CA LEU A 478 -23.42 10.04 -55.89
C LEU A 478 -23.40 10.38 -57.38
N ASP A 479 -22.98 9.40 -58.18
CA ASP A 479 -22.92 9.39 -59.65
C ASP A 479 -22.00 10.39 -60.38
N GLN A 480 -21.70 10.06 -61.65
CA GLN A 480 -20.72 10.73 -62.51
C GLN A 480 -21.07 12.20 -62.78
N GLY A 481 -20.71 13.08 -61.85
CA GLY A 481 -20.80 14.53 -62.01
C GLY A 481 -21.09 15.31 -60.73
N THR A 482 -21.44 14.65 -59.62
CA THR A 482 -21.77 15.33 -58.35
C THR A 482 -20.90 14.83 -57.21
N THR A 483 -20.11 15.74 -56.62
CA THR A 483 -19.34 15.48 -55.40
C THR A 483 -20.00 16.20 -54.23
N THR A 484 -20.39 15.47 -53.20
CA THR A 484 -20.90 16.04 -51.96
C THR A 484 -19.83 15.89 -50.88
N THR A 485 -19.34 17.02 -50.37
CA THR A 485 -18.41 17.04 -49.23
C THR A 485 -19.17 17.50 -48.00
N THR A 486 -19.27 16.62 -47.01
CA THR A 486 -19.85 16.95 -45.71
C THR A 486 -18.70 17.22 -44.75
N THR A 487 -18.66 18.42 -44.18
CA THR A 487 -17.64 18.79 -43.19
C THR A 487 -18.34 18.93 -41.85
N THR A 488 -18.08 18.00 -40.93
CA THR A 488 -18.59 18.05 -39.57
C THR A 488 -17.53 18.68 -38.68
N THR A 489 -17.85 19.78 -38.05
CA THR A 489 -16.95 20.46 -37.11
C THR A 489 -17.44 20.18 -35.70
N GLU A 490 -16.62 19.48 -34.91
CA GLU A 490 -16.91 19.18 -33.51
C GLU A 490 -15.99 20.04 -32.63
N SER A 491 -16.57 20.95 -31.87
CA SER A 491 -15.81 21.79 -30.94
C SER A 491 -15.85 21.17 -29.55
N ARG A 492 -14.68 20.96 -28.93
CA ARG A 492 -14.57 20.52 -27.53
C ARG A 492 -14.13 21.69 -26.67
N TYR A 493 -14.83 21.87 -25.56
CA TYR A 493 -14.51 22.89 -24.56
C TYR A 493 -14.01 22.19 -23.30
N SER A 494 -12.92 22.71 -22.73
CA SER A 494 -12.40 22.32 -21.41
C SER A 494 -12.57 23.52 -20.48
N VAL A 495 -13.25 23.32 -19.35
CA VAL A 495 -13.40 24.34 -18.31
C VAL A 495 -12.47 23.97 -17.17
N GLU A 496 -11.49 24.82 -16.88
CA GLU A 496 -10.61 24.69 -15.72
C GLU A 496 -11.41 25.05 -14.46
N GLN A 497 -11.56 24.11 -13.54
CA GLN A 497 -12.39 24.25 -12.36
C GLN A 497 -11.60 24.97 -11.25
N GLU A 498 -11.69 26.30 -11.18
CA GLU A 498 -11.13 27.06 -10.04
C GLU A 498 -12.06 26.91 -8.83
N THR A 499 -11.59 26.21 -7.81
CA THR A 499 -12.28 26.11 -6.51
C THR A 499 -11.78 27.24 -5.62
N THR A 500 -12.60 28.26 -5.37
CA THR A 500 -12.24 29.36 -4.44
C THR A 500 -12.90 29.12 -3.08
N THR A 501 -12.13 28.69 -2.08
CA THR A 501 -12.60 28.56 -0.70
C THR A 501 -12.52 29.92 0.00
N THR A 502 -13.66 30.56 0.27
CA THR A 502 -13.71 31.82 1.02
C THR A 502 -14.13 31.57 2.46
N THR A 503 -13.18 31.62 3.39
CA THR A 503 -13.46 31.57 4.84
C THR A 503 -13.82 32.98 5.32
N THR A 504 -15.08 33.19 5.71
CA THR A 504 -15.53 34.46 6.31
C THR A 504 -15.70 34.27 7.81
N THR A 505 -14.82 34.85 8.60
CA THR A 505 -14.95 34.91 10.07
C THR A 505 -15.81 36.12 10.43
N ILE A 506 -17.03 35.90 10.89
CA ILE A 506 -17.89 36.95 11.44
C ILE A 506 -17.70 36.94 12.95
N ILE A 507 -17.01 37.95 13.48
CA ILE A 507 -16.92 38.18 14.92
C ILE A 507 -18.07 39.10 15.29
N GLN A 508 -19.14 38.53 15.86
CA GLN A 508 -20.22 39.32 16.41
C GLN A 508 -19.98 39.46 17.91
N LEU A 509 -19.51 40.64 18.31
CA LEU A 509 -19.44 41.00 19.73
C LEU A 509 -20.86 41.26 20.20
N VAL A 510 -21.34 40.44 21.13
CA VAL A 510 -22.58 40.65 21.86
C VAL A 510 -22.17 41.07 23.27
N ASP A 511 -22.60 42.27 23.68
CA ASP A 511 -22.48 42.75 25.06
C ASP A 511 -23.35 41.92 26.02
#